data_AF-A0A8S2MRZ0-F1
#
_entry.id   AF-A0A8S2MRZ0-F1
#
_cell.length_a   1.000
_cell.length_b   1.000
_cell.length_c   1.000
_cell.angle_alpha   90.00
_cell.angle_beta   90.00
_cell.angle_gamma   90.00
#
_symmetry.space_group_name_H-M   'P 1'
#
loop_
_entity.id
_entity.type
_entity.pdbx_description
1 polymer ?
#
loop_
_entity_poly.entity_id
_entity_poly.type
_entity_poly.pdbx_seq_one_letter_code
_entity_poly.pdbx_strand_id
1 'polypeptide(L)'
;MKRLFLLVFLIVCQTNDDDDDSYQITLMSYNVMLLPSILVFERDQITRAHLLTKAKFLRTSDILCLQEVFQKRPSSILLSALAETYPYSTPVLGDEDDKNEWNEIWNCHISSSPLKFVSGGVTILSKWPIAYAVEYFYKHACSAHSFVRTGFVYAKILYGHNKYPVHVFGTHLQPNDYRGCYLYGEDKIREKQMHELNSFLQARNISSNELVFILGDFNINRYNVQQYENMLEILHVHGQYLHSSSIPFSWDSSFNAMTNSRHNNQLLDYVFLHKNHTPINTHWFNLITDRMASKQWRLLGENHSFYNTRNIPLIELSDHYPVISFFNLSRQQWSRRPSGVITYVKFMTADTNLPVIIVDRELRIGTSINQTGTLFILTNNGTPRRHRCLRSEQHILLIDANKPEFYLSNEKLFRMKFGKEHANRYLKIIQLDNLSNCIQTNSTIIFQSRLSTGYYYVNSQFSQLCSCTNDKKQVQRFRLIEVERKNGSTYRTTSPKELGSPLGPSIFGPEPGAGPEPVKRELLAPTSISRTTTDTASKVVTTNVSIINDSTAPVNPNNLLACCFDKPREIVSSVTTPVKELNDYMELIVPDEESDDILLF
;
A
#
# COMPACT_ATOMS: atom_id res chain seq x y z
N MET A 1 -45.96 -19.62 75.34
CA MET A 1 -45.13 -20.44 74.43
C MET A 1 -45.30 -19.93 73.00
N LYS A 2 -44.36 -19.13 72.49
CA LYS A 2 -44.38 -18.57 71.13
C LYS A 2 -43.65 -19.56 70.20
N ARG A 3 -44.32 -20.02 69.14
CA ARG A 3 -43.74 -20.88 68.10
C ARG A 3 -42.90 -20.03 67.14
N LEU A 4 -41.64 -20.42 66.97
CA LEU A 4 -40.67 -19.86 66.04
C LEU A 4 -40.87 -20.52 64.67
N PHE A 5 -41.29 -19.75 63.66
CA PHE A 5 -41.24 -20.17 62.26
C PHE A 5 -39.90 -19.72 61.69
N LEU A 6 -39.04 -20.68 61.34
CA LEU A 6 -37.80 -20.45 60.61
C LEU A 6 -38.11 -20.58 59.12
N LEU A 7 -38.20 -19.46 58.41
CA LEU A 7 -38.29 -19.42 56.95
C LEU A 7 -36.87 -19.56 56.38
N VAL A 8 -36.58 -20.68 55.70
CA VAL A 8 -35.36 -20.85 54.92
C VAL A 8 -35.56 -20.18 53.57
N PHE A 9 -34.91 -19.04 53.33
CA PHE A 9 -34.80 -18.46 52.00
C PHE A 9 -33.73 -19.23 51.22
N LEU A 10 -34.16 -20.01 50.23
CA LEU A 10 -33.30 -20.49 49.15
C LEU A 10 -32.90 -19.28 48.30
N ILE A 11 -31.68 -18.80 48.51
CA ILE A 11 -31.02 -17.88 47.56
C ILE A 11 -30.65 -18.74 46.35
N VAL A 12 -31.50 -18.70 45.32
CA VAL A 12 -31.09 -19.09 43.97
C VAL A 12 -30.21 -17.95 43.48
N CYS A 13 -28.89 -18.12 43.55
CA CYS A 13 -27.99 -17.35 42.70
C CYS A 13 -28.32 -17.74 41.26
N GLN A 14 -29.14 -16.94 40.59
CA GLN A 14 -29.05 -16.84 39.14
C GLN A 14 -27.68 -16.22 38.86
N THR A 15 -26.74 -17.04 38.42
CA THR A 15 -25.61 -16.52 37.67
C THR A 15 -26.21 -15.89 36.41
N ASN A 16 -26.10 -14.58 36.29
CA ASN A 16 -26.26 -13.94 35.00
C ASN A 16 -25.08 -14.44 34.16
N ASP A 17 -25.27 -15.56 33.45
CA ASP A 17 -24.41 -15.99 32.35
C ASP A 17 -24.66 -15.07 31.14
N ASP A 18 -24.40 -13.78 31.32
CA ASP A 18 -24.28 -12.79 30.23
C ASP A 18 -22.79 -12.57 29.90
N ASP A 19 -22.00 -13.65 29.82
CA ASP A 19 -20.73 -13.64 29.09
C ASP A 19 -21.07 -13.80 27.59
N ASP A 20 -21.51 -12.70 26.97
CA ASP A 20 -21.44 -12.55 25.51
C ASP A 20 -19.97 -12.40 25.11
N ASP A 21 -19.30 -13.54 25.06
CA ASP A 21 -17.88 -13.77 24.77
C ASP A 21 -17.57 -13.47 23.28
N SER A 22 -18.09 -12.36 22.76
CA SER A 22 -17.85 -11.92 21.38
C SER A 22 -16.46 -11.29 21.27
N TYR A 23 -15.45 -12.12 20.99
CA TYR A 23 -14.07 -11.66 20.76
C TYR A 23 -14.02 -10.54 19.71
N GLN A 24 -13.67 -9.33 20.13
CA GLN A 24 -13.64 -8.13 19.28
C GLN A 24 -12.22 -7.83 18.81
N ILE A 25 -11.83 -8.34 17.64
CA ILE A 25 -10.42 -8.30 17.20
C ILE A 25 -10.21 -7.27 16.09
N THR A 26 -9.15 -6.48 16.22
CA THR A 26 -8.65 -5.61 15.15
C THR A 26 -7.32 -6.08 14.59
N LEU A 27 -7.23 -6.23 13.27
CA LEU A 27 -6.00 -6.58 12.56
C LEU A 27 -5.67 -5.50 11.53
N MET A 28 -4.39 -5.22 11.27
CA MET A 28 -3.95 -4.33 10.20
C MET A 28 -2.91 -5.02 9.33
N SER A 29 -3.08 -4.92 8.01
CA SER A 29 -2.03 -5.21 7.03
C SER A 29 -1.49 -3.92 6.47
N TYR A 30 -0.16 -3.77 6.40
CA TYR A 30 0.46 -2.61 5.79
C TYR A 30 1.82 -2.90 5.15
N ASN A 31 1.88 -2.77 3.82
CA ASN A 31 3.13 -2.68 3.08
C ASN A 31 3.75 -1.29 3.32
N VAL A 32 4.91 -1.24 4.01
CA VAL A 32 5.59 0.02 4.41
C VAL A 32 6.72 0.44 3.46
N MET A 33 6.96 -0.33 2.41
CA MET A 33 7.92 0.00 1.36
C MET A 33 9.35 0.29 1.85
N LEU A 34 9.87 -0.42 2.85
CA LEU A 34 11.26 -0.29 3.31
C LEU A 34 12.19 -1.20 2.47
N LEU A 35 12.25 -0.90 1.16
CA LEU A 35 12.91 -1.66 0.09
C LEU A 35 14.43 -1.86 0.27
N PRO A 36 15.03 -2.96 -0.20
CA PRO A 36 16.49 -3.18 -0.11
C PRO A 36 17.31 -2.05 -0.78
N SER A 37 18.39 -1.58 -0.13
CA SER A 37 19.24 -0.49 -0.66
C SER A 37 19.81 -0.81 -2.04
N ILE A 38 20.13 -2.08 -2.28
CA ILE A 38 20.69 -2.58 -3.54
C ILE A 38 19.70 -2.46 -4.73
N LEU A 39 18.40 -2.37 -4.44
CA LEU A 39 17.35 -2.23 -5.45
C LEU A 39 16.85 -0.80 -5.57
N VAL A 40 16.91 0.00 -4.49
CA VAL A 40 16.39 1.37 -4.46
C VAL A 40 17.26 2.27 -3.59
N PHE A 41 18.10 3.07 -4.25
CA PHE A 41 18.95 4.07 -3.61
C PHE A 41 18.21 5.37 -3.21
N GLU A 42 16.95 5.56 -3.66
CA GLU A 42 16.37 6.90 -3.78
C GLU A 42 15.04 7.11 -3.01
N ARG A 43 14.74 6.31 -1.98
CA ARG A 43 13.44 6.39 -1.26
C ARG A 43 13.48 6.85 0.20
N ASP A 44 14.57 7.51 0.60
CA ASP A 44 14.84 8.07 1.95
C ASP A 44 14.10 7.34 3.08
N GLN A 45 14.48 6.08 3.24
CA GLN A 45 13.74 5.12 4.07
C GLN A 45 13.91 5.41 5.55
N ILE A 46 15.03 6.02 5.94
CA ILE A 46 15.31 6.44 7.32
C ILE A 46 14.35 7.55 7.73
N THR A 47 14.19 8.59 6.91
CA THR A 47 13.21 9.65 7.16
C THR A 47 11.81 9.05 7.28
N ARG A 48 11.42 8.16 6.38
CA ARG A 48 10.11 7.48 6.45
C ARG A 48 9.94 6.62 7.68
N ALA A 49 10.94 5.85 8.08
CA ALA A 49 10.90 5.06 9.31
C ALA A 49 10.58 5.96 10.52
N HIS A 50 11.26 7.10 10.66
CA HIS A 50 10.98 8.09 11.73
C HIS A 50 9.60 8.77 11.62
N LEU A 51 9.00 8.84 10.43
CA LEU A 51 7.63 9.34 10.27
C LEU A 51 6.60 8.27 10.62
N LEU A 52 6.87 7.02 10.24
CA LEU A 52 6.08 5.86 10.61
C LEU A 52 6.04 5.70 12.14
N THR A 53 7.13 5.92 12.87
CA THR A 53 7.11 5.85 14.36
C THR A 53 6.12 6.84 15.00
N LYS A 54 5.86 7.97 14.33
CA LYS A 54 4.93 9.03 14.75
C LYS A 54 3.49 8.81 14.23
N ALA A 55 3.28 7.81 13.38
CA ALA A 55 2.01 7.52 12.76
C ALA A 55 1.09 6.78 13.73
N LYS A 56 0.26 7.54 14.47
CA LYS A 56 -0.63 6.99 15.52
C LYS A 56 -1.53 5.84 15.05
N PHE A 57 -1.91 5.80 13.78
CA PHE A 57 -2.76 4.72 13.25
C PHE A 57 -2.06 3.36 13.29
N LEU A 58 -0.73 3.29 13.29
CA LEU A 58 -0.04 1.99 13.40
C LEU A 58 -0.23 1.34 14.77
N ARG A 59 -0.71 2.07 15.79
CA ARG A 59 -0.83 1.61 17.18
C ARG A 59 -2.26 1.19 17.57
N THR A 60 -3.18 1.25 16.62
CA THR A 60 -4.61 1.17 16.92
C THR A 60 -5.20 -0.23 16.76
N SER A 61 -4.50 -1.16 16.11
CA SER A 61 -4.95 -2.55 15.97
C SER A 61 -4.41 -3.42 17.09
N ASP A 62 -4.99 -4.60 17.30
CA ASP A 62 -4.45 -5.60 18.23
C ASP A 62 -3.28 -6.35 17.63
N ILE A 63 -3.38 -6.61 16.32
CA ILE A 63 -2.39 -7.33 15.52
C ILE A 63 -2.05 -6.48 14.30
N LEU A 64 -0.76 -6.35 14.01
CA LEU A 64 -0.23 -5.58 12.89
C LEU A 64 0.72 -6.46 12.08
N CYS A 65 0.41 -6.70 10.82
CA CYS A 65 1.27 -7.38 9.86
C CYS A 65 1.91 -6.34 8.94
N LEU A 66 3.24 -6.26 8.96
CA LEU A 66 4.01 -5.36 8.09
C LEU A 66 4.62 -6.15 6.94
N GLN A 67 4.56 -5.58 5.73
CA GLN A 67 5.24 -6.09 4.53
C GLN A 67 6.29 -5.08 4.05
N GLU A 68 7.25 -5.57 3.28
CA GLU A 68 8.41 -4.83 2.78
C GLU A 68 9.27 -4.16 3.87
N VAL A 69 9.40 -4.76 5.05
CA VAL A 69 10.37 -4.33 6.08
C VAL A 69 11.78 -4.87 5.79
N PHE A 70 12.28 -4.73 4.56
CA PHE A 70 13.49 -5.40 4.10
C PHE A 70 14.80 -4.83 4.68
N GLN A 71 14.94 -3.50 4.74
CA GLN A 71 16.19 -2.90 5.20
C GLN A 71 16.33 -2.90 6.72
N LYS A 72 17.39 -3.54 7.23
CA LYS A 72 17.66 -3.67 8.67
C LYS A 72 17.54 -2.36 9.46
N ARG A 73 18.22 -1.29 9.04
CA ARG A 73 18.25 -0.01 9.78
C ARG A 73 16.90 0.74 9.87
N PRO A 74 16.20 1.06 8.77
CA PRO A 74 14.87 1.68 8.88
C PRO A 74 13.84 0.73 9.52
N SER A 75 13.92 -0.58 9.26
CA SER A 75 13.04 -1.55 9.93
C SER A 75 13.27 -1.58 11.43
N SER A 76 14.51 -1.58 11.91
CA SER A 76 14.80 -1.58 13.36
C SER A 76 14.32 -0.30 14.04
N ILE A 77 14.45 0.88 13.41
CA ILE A 77 13.88 2.14 13.91
C ILE A 77 12.36 2.02 14.09
N LEU A 78 11.66 1.46 13.09
CA LEU A 78 10.22 1.30 13.12
C LEU A 78 9.78 0.28 14.17
N LEU A 79 10.34 -0.94 14.13
CA LEU A 79 9.97 -2.04 15.01
C LEU A 79 10.27 -1.72 16.48
N SER A 80 11.42 -1.12 16.77
CA SER A 80 11.78 -0.69 18.14
C SER A 80 10.78 0.32 18.69
N ALA A 81 10.34 1.28 17.86
CA ALA A 81 9.33 2.25 18.29
C ALA A 81 7.93 1.63 18.44
N LEU A 82 7.62 0.56 17.70
CA LEU A 82 6.34 -0.13 17.81
C LEU A 82 6.28 -1.11 18.99
N ALA A 83 7.43 -1.56 19.51
CA ALA A 83 7.53 -2.48 20.64
C ALA A 83 6.83 -2.00 21.93
N GLU A 84 6.76 -0.68 22.16
CA GLU A 84 5.99 -0.10 23.28
C GLU A 84 4.49 -0.45 23.20
N THR A 85 3.94 -0.53 21.99
CA THR A 85 2.53 -0.88 21.77
C THR A 85 2.35 -2.37 21.53
N TYR A 86 3.28 -2.99 20.82
CA TYR A 86 3.24 -4.39 20.44
C TYR A 86 4.45 -5.12 21.05
N PRO A 87 4.38 -5.51 22.33
CA PRO A 87 5.50 -6.13 23.01
C PRO A 87 5.82 -7.54 22.51
N TYR A 88 4.95 -8.14 21.69
CA TYR A 88 5.15 -9.44 21.08
C TYR A 88 5.28 -9.27 19.57
N SER A 89 6.37 -9.74 18.98
CA SER A 89 6.58 -9.71 17.54
C SER A 89 7.27 -10.98 17.07
N THR A 90 7.01 -11.37 15.83
CA THR A 90 7.86 -12.35 15.15
C THR A 90 9.11 -11.65 14.62
N PRO A 91 10.21 -12.40 14.38
CA PRO A 91 11.29 -11.90 13.56
C PRO A 91 10.81 -11.47 12.17
N VAL A 92 11.68 -10.79 11.42
CA VAL A 92 11.44 -10.53 10.00
C VAL A 92 11.72 -11.82 9.23
N LEU A 93 10.74 -12.28 8.46
CA LEU A 93 10.83 -13.48 7.61
C LEU A 93 12.16 -13.51 6.85
N GLY A 94 12.93 -14.58 6.99
CA GLY A 94 14.20 -14.77 6.28
C GLY A 94 15.30 -13.77 6.64
N ASP A 95 15.24 -13.11 7.80
CA ASP A 95 16.44 -12.50 8.39
C ASP A 95 17.30 -13.60 9.00
N GLU A 96 18.56 -13.68 8.58
CA GLU A 96 19.48 -14.73 9.02
C GLU A 96 19.96 -14.52 10.46
N ASP A 97 19.92 -13.27 10.96
CA ASP A 97 20.34 -12.94 12.32
C ASP A 97 19.38 -13.56 13.35
N ASP A 98 18.10 -13.72 12.98
CA ASP A 98 17.02 -14.14 13.88
C ASP A 98 16.54 -15.58 13.62
N LYS A 99 17.26 -16.36 12.80
CA LYS A 99 16.82 -17.72 12.39
C LYS A 99 16.54 -18.64 13.59
N ASN A 100 17.24 -18.45 14.71
CA ASN A 100 17.09 -19.29 15.90
C ASN A 100 15.91 -18.86 16.80
N GLU A 101 15.23 -17.76 16.48
CA GLU A 101 14.09 -17.25 17.25
C GLU A 101 12.75 -17.88 16.82
N TRP A 102 12.71 -18.51 15.65
CA TRP A 102 11.50 -19.17 15.14
C TRP A 102 11.25 -20.50 15.86
N ASN A 103 9.97 -20.81 16.12
CA ASN A 103 9.61 -22.13 16.68
C ASN A 103 9.62 -23.23 15.61
N GLU A 104 9.55 -22.88 14.33
CA GLU A 104 9.69 -23.81 13.21
C GLU A 104 10.07 -23.06 11.93
N ILE A 105 10.86 -23.70 11.07
CA ILE A 105 11.27 -23.16 9.77
C ILE A 105 10.95 -24.18 8.69
N TRP A 106 10.19 -23.77 7.68
CA TRP A 106 9.79 -24.62 6.56
C TRP A 106 10.52 -24.24 5.28
N ASN A 107 10.91 -25.27 4.52
CA ASN A 107 11.68 -25.14 3.27
C ASN A 107 13.00 -24.34 3.46
N CYS A 108 13.70 -24.53 4.58
CA CYS A 108 14.98 -23.86 4.87
C CYS A 108 16.06 -24.06 3.79
N HIS A 109 16.01 -25.17 3.05
CA HIS A 109 16.90 -25.40 1.89
C HIS A 109 16.72 -24.35 0.78
N ILE A 110 15.54 -23.73 0.66
CA ILE A 110 15.29 -22.64 -0.29
C ILE A 110 15.99 -21.37 0.18
N SER A 111 15.85 -21.00 1.46
CA SER A 111 16.49 -19.79 2.01
C SER A 111 18.02 -19.90 2.09
N SER A 112 18.55 -21.12 2.20
CA SER A 112 19.99 -21.41 2.24
C SER A 112 20.72 -21.23 0.90
N SER A 113 19.98 -20.98 -0.19
CA SER A 113 20.60 -20.71 -1.49
C SER A 113 21.42 -19.42 -1.44
N PRO A 114 22.67 -19.39 -1.97
CA PRO A 114 23.49 -18.18 -1.98
C PRO A 114 22.89 -17.05 -2.84
N LEU A 115 21.92 -17.38 -3.71
CA LEU A 115 21.17 -16.40 -4.47
C LEU A 115 20.12 -15.68 -3.61
N LYS A 116 19.73 -16.22 -2.45
CA LYS A 116 18.72 -15.65 -1.56
C LYS A 116 19.39 -14.81 -0.46
N PHE A 117 19.68 -13.55 -0.74
CA PHE A 117 20.40 -12.65 0.17
C PHE A 117 19.56 -11.48 0.71
N VAL A 118 18.30 -11.36 0.29
CA VAL A 118 17.35 -10.38 0.82
C VAL A 118 16.32 -11.10 1.68
N SER A 119 16.03 -10.59 2.88
CA SER A 119 14.96 -11.12 3.75
C SER A 119 13.60 -11.08 3.04
N GLY A 120 12.63 -11.86 3.49
CA GLY A 120 11.26 -11.83 2.97
C GLY A 120 10.48 -10.57 3.34
N GLY A 121 10.94 -9.81 4.35
CA GLY A 121 10.38 -8.50 4.69
C GLY A 121 8.96 -8.54 5.24
N VAL A 122 8.55 -9.65 5.87
CA VAL A 122 7.24 -9.81 6.52
C VAL A 122 7.43 -10.05 8.01
N THR A 123 6.65 -9.38 8.86
CA THR A 123 6.64 -9.59 10.32
C THR A 123 5.25 -9.34 10.88
N ILE A 124 4.91 -10.05 11.97
CA ILE A 124 3.66 -9.87 12.71
C ILE A 124 3.98 -9.32 14.10
N LEU A 125 3.35 -8.20 14.44
CA LEU A 125 3.39 -7.57 15.75
C LEU A 125 2.03 -7.72 16.44
N SER A 126 2.03 -7.92 17.75
CA SER A 126 0.83 -8.20 18.53
C SER A 126 0.88 -7.55 19.91
N LYS A 127 -0.27 -7.03 20.35
CA LYS A 127 -0.48 -6.60 21.75
C LYS A 127 -0.56 -7.81 22.70
N TRP A 128 -0.84 -8.98 22.16
CA TRP A 128 -1.09 -10.22 22.87
C TRP A 128 0.01 -11.26 22.63
N PRO A 129 0.31 -12.15 23.59
CA PRO A 129 1.40 -13.11 23.48
C PRO A 129 1.34 -13.97 22.20
N ILE A 130 2.47 -14.10 21.52
CA ILE A 130 2.67 -15.07 20.44
C ILE A 130 3.18 -16.37 21.07
N ALA A 131 2.33 -17.39 21.10
CA ALA A 131 2.66 -18.70 21.68
C ALA A 131 3.47 -19.58 20.73
N TYR A 132 3.33 -19.37 19.42
CA TYR A 132 4.01 -20.15 18.40
C TYR A 132 4.18 -19.33 17.12
N ALA A 133 5.37 -19.33 16.54
CA ALA A 133 5.71 -18.58 15.34
C ALA A 133 6.50 -19.47 14.36
N VAL A 134 6.14 -19.40 13.08
CA VAL A 134 6.77 -20.17 12.00
C VAL A 134 7.08 -19.26 10.84
N GLU A 135 8.25 -19.43 10.24
CA GLU A 135 8.53 -18.93 8.91
C GLU A 135 8.49 -20.04 7.87
N TYR A 136 7.91 -19.74 6.72
CA TYR A 136 7.81 -20.65 5.59
C TYR A 136 8.34 -19.98 4.33
N PHE A 137 9.29 -20.60 3.65
CA PHE A 137 9.82 -20.11 2.37
C PHE A 137 9.08 -20.73 1.18
N TYR A 138 8.54 -19.89 0.29
CA TYR A 138 7.91 -20.35 -0.94
C TYR A 138 8.93 -20.96 -1.90
N LYS A 139 8.55 -22.05 -2.57
CA LYS A 139 9.42 -22.74 -3.53
C LYS A 139 9.55 -21.99 -4.85
N HIS A 140 8.60 -21.11 -5.16
CA HIS A 140 8.52 -20.41 -6.44
C HIS A 140 8.54 -18.90 -6.25
N ALA A 141 9.43 -18.24 -6.99
CA ALA A 141 9.53 -16.80 -7.18
C ALA A 141 10.17 -16.53 -8.56
N CYS A 142 10.03 -15.31 -9.08
CA CYS A 142 10.65 -14.91 -10.34
C CYS A 142 11.23 -13.48 -10.29
N SER A 143 12.02 -13.15 -11.32
CA SER A 143 12.68 -11.85 -11.46
C SER A 143 13.48 -11.47 -10.19
N ALA A 144 13.46 -10.21 -9.76
CA ALA A 144 14.15 -9.74 -8.57
C ALA A 144 13.74 -10.50 -7.28
N HIS A 145 12.53 -11.08 -7.24
CA HIS A 145 12.07 -11.88 -6.09
C HIS A 145 12.75 -13.24 -6.00
N SER A 146 13.46 -13.67 -7.05
CA SER A 146 14.37 -14.81 -6.98
C SER A 146 15.50 -14.59 -5.97
N PHE A 147 15.89 -13.35 -5.67
CA PHE A 147 16.91 -13.02 -4.65
C PHE A 147 16.35 -12.80 -3.24
N VAL A 148 15.02 -12.79 -3.11
CA VAL A 148 14.29 -12.53 -1.86
C VAL A 148 13.85 -13.85 -1.24
N ARG A 149 14.01 -14.01 0.07
CA ARG A 149 13.47 -15.14 0.85
C ARG A 149 11.96 -15.01 1.03
N THR A 150 11.23 -15.00 -0.09
CA THR A 150 9.77 -14.86 -0.15
C THR A 150 9.07 -16.00 0.56
N GLY A 151 7.95 -15.72 1.21
CA GLY A 151 7.31 -16.68 2.08
C GLY A 151 6.13 -16.09 2.84
N PHE A 152 5.73 -16.80 3.89
CA PHE A 152 4.77 -16.28 4.86
C PHE A 152 5.25 -16.54 6.29
N VAL A 153 4.71 -15.74 7.21
CA VAL A 153 4.83 -15.90 8.66
C VAL A 153 3.52 -16.44 9.19
N TYR A 154 3.56 -17.48 10.01
CA TYR A 154 2.43 -17.96 10.79
C TYR A 154 2.65 -17.67 12.27
N ALA A 155 1.66 -17.11 12.94
CA ALA A 155 1.66 -16.85 14.38
C ALA A 155 0.39 -17.37 15.04
N LYS A 156 0.53 -18.14 16.13
CA LYS A 156 -0.54 -18.48 17.07
C LYS A 156 -0.50 -17.47 18.22
N ILE A 157 -1.51 -16.61 18.28
CA ILE A 157 -1.65 -15.52 19.24
C ILE A 157 -2.68 -15.91 20.31
N LEU A 158 -2.36 -15.68 21.58
CA LEU A 158 -3.27 -15.88 22.71
C LEU A 158 -4.00 -14.58 23.01
N TYR A 159 -5.14 -14.36 22.37
CA TYR A 159 -5.89 -13.11 22.37
C TYR A 159 -6.75 -12.93 23.63
N GLY A 160 -6.77 -11.71 24.17
CA GLY A 160 -7.60 -11.36 25.31
C GLY A 160 -7.12 -11.98 26.63
N HIS A 161 -7.81 -11.63 27.72
CA HIS A 161 -7.52 -12.19 29.04
C HIS A 161 -7.81 -13.70 29.12
N ASN A 162 -8.76 -14.18 28.32
CA ASN A 162 -9.12 -15.59 28.21
C ASN A 162 -8.12 -16.40 27.36
N LYS A 163 -7.07 -15.76 26.80
CA LYS A 163 -6.02 -16.40 25.97
C LYS A 163 -6.60 -17.18 24.79
N TYR A 164 -7.66 -16.66 24.19
CA TYR A 164 -8.35 -17.29 23.08
C TYR A 164 -7.41 -17.42 21.86
N PRO A 165 -7.26 -18.61 21.25
CA PRO A 165 -6.33 -18.79 20.15
C PRO A 165 -6.76 -18.12 18.85
N VAL A 166 -5.90 -17.26 18.32
CA VAL A 166 -6.05 -16.59 17.03
C VAL A 166 -4.83 -16.93 16.17
N HIS A 167 -5.08 -17.49 15.00
CA HIS A 167 -4.08 -17.92 14.05
C HIS A 167 -3.97 -16.89 12.93
N VAL A 168 -2.75 -16.41 12.68
CA VAL A 168 -2.50 -15.30 11.76
C VAL A 168 -1.43 -15.69 10.76
N PHE A 169 -1.74 -15.55 9.47
CA PHE A 169 -0.83 -15.80 8.36
C PHE A 169 -0.51 -14.49 7.64
N GLY A 170 0.69 -13.96 7.83
CA GLY A 170 1.20 -12.77 7.16
C GLY A 170 2.00 -13.13 5.91
N THR A 171 1.67 -12.58 4.74
CA THR A 171 2.38 -12.88 3.49
C THR A 171 2.62 -11.66 2.60
N HIS A 172 3.55 -11.78 1.65
CA HIS A 172 3.72 -10.86 0.52
C HIS A 172 3.99 -11.70 -0.74
N LEU A 173 2.98 -11.82 -1.60
CA LEU A 173 3.04 -12.70 -2.78
C LEU A 173 3.79 -12.06 -3.94
N GLN A 174 4.17 -12.88 -4.92
CA GLN A 174 4.89 -12.47 -6.13
C GLN A 174 4.24 -11.24 -6.82
N PRO A 175 4.93 -10.10 -6.92
CA PRO A 175 4.43 -8.95 -7.64
C PRO A 175 4.44 -9.18 -9.15
N ASN A 176 3.65 -8.36 -9.84
CA ASN A 176 3.67 -8.31 -11.29
C ASN A 176 5.01 -7.73 -11.76
N ASP A 177 5.79 -8.53 -12.48
CA ASP A 177 7.04 -8.10 -13.09
C ASP A 177 7.09 -8.45 -14.58
N TYR A 178 6.68 -7.47 -15.39
CA TYR A 178 6.65 -7.53 -16.84
C TYR A 178 8.04 -7.68 -17.50
N ARG A 179 9.13 -7.66 -16.72
CA ARG A 179 10.52 -7.77 -17.22
C ARG A 179 11.21 -9.09 -16.93
N GLY A 180 10.62 -10.02 -16.17
CA GLY A 180 11.40 -11.14 -15.62
C GLY A 180 10.69 -12.44 -15.26
N CYS A 181 9.40 -12.60 -15.59
CA CYS A 181 8.61 -13.79 -15.22
C CYS A 181 8.14 -14.63 -16.43
N TYR A 182 8.93 -14.63 -17.51
CA TYR A 182 8.55 -15.19 -18.82
C TYR A 182 8.24 -16.70 -18.85
N LEU A 183 8.80 -17.49 -17.92
CA LEU A 183 8.68 -18.96 -17.96
C LEU A 183 7.37 -19.50 -17.37
N TYR A 184 6.82 -18.82 -16.36
CA TYR A 184 5.65 -19.33 -15.61
C TYR A 184 4.49 -18.33 -15.57
N GLY A 185 4.75 -17.04 -15.78
CA GLY A 185 3.82 -15.96 -15.47
C GLY A 185 3.68 -15.73 -13.97
N GLU A 186 3.65 -14.47 -13.56
CA GLU A 186 3.48 -14.04 -12.17
C GLU A 186 2.21 -14.63 -11.51
N ASP A 187 1.11 -14.72 -12.27
CA ASP A 187 -0.18 -15.24 -11.80
C ASP A 187 -0.06 -16.69 -11.29
N LYS A 188 0.61 -17.56 -12.07
CA LYS A 188 0.79 -18.97 -11.71
C LYS A 188 1.76 -19.16 -10.56
N ILE A 189 2.71 -18.25 -10.38
CA ILE A 189 3.57 -18.25 -9.20
C ILE A 189 2.74 -17.91 -7.96
N ARG A 190 1.88 -16.88 -8.02
CA ARG A 190 0.98 -16.57 -6.90
C ARG A 190 0.04 -17.73 -6.57
N GLU A 191 -0.54 -18.40 -7.57
CA GLU A 191 -1.36 -19.60 -7.36
C GLU A 191 -0.59 -20.68 -6.58
N LYS A 192 0.65 -20.99 -6.99
CA LYS A 192 1.50 -21.97 -6.28
C LYS A 192 1.80 -21.53 -4.85
N GLN A 193 2.15 -20.28 -4.63
CA GLN A 193 2.39 -19.72 -3.29
C GLN A 193 1.15 -19.83 -2.39
N MET A 194 -0.04 -19.52 -2.92
CA MET A 194 -1.30 -19.67 -2.19
C MET A 194 -1.64 -21.13 -1.88
N HIS A 195 -1.36 -22.06 -2.80
CA HIS A 195 -1.50 -23.50 -2.55
C HIS A 195 -0.54 -24.00 -1.47
N GLU A 196 0.71 -23.52 -1.44
CA GLU A 196 1.66 -23.83 -0.39
C GLU A 196 1.16 -23.35 0.99
N LEU A 197 0.65 -22.11 1.07
CA LEU A 197 0.06 -21.56 2.30
C LEU A 197 -1.14 -22.39 2.77
N ASN A 198 -2.10 -22.68 1.87
CA ASN A 198 -3.27 -23.49 2.23
C ASN A 198 -2.86 -24.90 2.66
N SER A 199 -1.90 -25.53 1.98
CA SER A 199 -1.41 -26.87 2.34
C SER A 199 -0.80 -26.89 3.74
N PHE A 200 -0.02 -25.86 4.10
CA PHE A 200 0.49 -25.72 5.45
C PHE A 200 -0.63 -25.53 6.48
N LEU A 201 -1.63 -24.67 6.18
CA LEU A 201 -2.78 -24.44 7.06
C LEU A 201 -3.53 -25.75 7.33
N GLN A 202 -3.85 -26.53 6.29
CA GLN A 202 -4.52 -27.82 6.44
C GLN A 202 -3.69 -28.81 7.27
N ALA A 203 -2.37 -28.86 7.04
CA ALA A 203 -1.47 -29.74 7.77
C ALA A 203 -1.39 -29.42 9.28
N ARG A 204 -1.71 -28.18 9.70
CA ARG A 204 -1.75 -27.80 11.12
C ARG A 204 -2.95 -28.34 11.87
N ASN A 205 -3.99 -28.79 11.18
CA ASN A 205 -5.21 -29.32 11.79
C ASN A 205 -5.74 -28.40 12.91
N ILE A 206 -5.81 -27.10 12.62
CA ILE A 206 -6.32 -26.07 13.53
C ILE A 206 -7.78 -26.42 13.88
N SER A 207 -8.20 -26.18 15.12
CA SER A 207 -9.59 -26.46 15.49
C SER A 207 -10.54 -25.51 14.73
N SER A 208 -11.69 -26.00 14.29
CA SER A 208 -12.75 -25.15 13.69
C SER A 208 -13.27 -24.07 14.65
N ASN A 209 -13.02 -24.23 15.94
CA ASN A 209 -13.40 -23.28 16.99
C ASN A 209 -12.32 -22.23 17.27
N GLU A 210 -11.16 -22.28 16.60
CA GLU A 210 -10.12 -21.25 16.69
C GLU A 210 -10.19 -20.35 15.44
N LEU A 211 -9.93 -19.04 15.58
CA LEU A 211 -10.01 -18.10 14.46
C LEU A 211 -8.77 -18.16 13.58
N VAL A 212 -8.95 -18.10 12.26
CA VAL A 212 -7.85 -18.03 11.29
C VAL A 212 -7.99 -16.83 10.36
N PHE A 213 -6.99 -15.96 10.39
CA PHE A 213 -6.85 -14.81 9.50
C PHE A 213 -5.66 -14.99 8.56
N ILE A 214 -5.84 -14.59 7.29
CA ILE A 214 -4.77 -14.56 6.29
C ILE A 214 -4.69 -13.13 5.75
N LEU A 215 -3.53 -12.48 5.85
CA LEU A 215 -3.38 -11.07 5.51
C LEU A 215 -2.03 -10.73 4.90
N GLY A 216 -2.01 -9.65 4.13
CA GLY A 216 -0.81 -9.22 3.43
C GLY A 216 -1.09 -8.46 2.15
N ASP A 217 -0.02 -8.24 1.40
CA ASP A 217 -0.07 -7.82 0.01
C ASP A 217 -0.08 -9.08 -0.88
N PHE A 218 -1.21 -9.36 -1.50
CA PHE A 218 -1.38 -10.54 -2.34
C PHE A 218 -0.98 -10.28 -3.79
N ASN A 219 -0.69 -9.04 -4.17
CA ASN A 219 -0.41 -8.66 -5.55
C ASN A 219 -1.48 -9.12 -6.58
N ILE A 220 -2.70 -9.42 -6.11
CA ILE A 220 -3.86 -9.79 -6.92
C ILE A 220 -4.86 -8.64 -6.85
N ASN A 221 -5.13 -8.01 -7.99
CA ASN A 221 -6.07 -6.90 -8.04
C ASN A 221 -7.50 -7.39 -7.89
N ARG A 222 -8.26 -6.87 -6.91
CA ARG A 222 -9.68 -7.21 -6.71
C ARG A 222 -10.53 -7.05 -7.97
N TYR A 223 -10.19 -6.08 -8.81
CA TYR A 223 -10.92 -5.79 -10.04
C TYR A 223 -10.56 -6.72 -11.21
N ASN A 224 -9.55 -7.60 -11.05
CA ASN A 224 -9.38 -8.77 -11.89
C ASN A 224 -10.20 -9.93 -11.28
N VAL A 225 -11.49 -9.98 -11.62
CA VAL A 225 -12.46 -10.89 -11.00
C VAL A 225 -11.99 -12.34 -11.06
N GLN A 226 -11.42 -12.79 -12.19
CA GLN A 226 -10.99 -14.18 -12.33
C GLN A 226 -9.86 -14.56 -11.35
N GLN A 227 -8.83 -13.73 -11.23
CA GLN A 227 -7.74 -14.00 -10.28
C GLN A 227 -8.20 -13.84 -8.83
N TYR A 228 -9.06 -12.86 -8.57
CA TYR A 228 -9.58 -12.62 -7.23
C TYR A 228 -10.43 -13.78 -6.73
N GLU A 229 -11.39 -14.28 -7.53
CA GLU A 229 -12.21 -15.44 -7.14
C GLU A 229 -11.37 -16.71 -6.99
N ASN A 230 -10.38 -16.93 -7.87
CA ASN A 230 -9.44 -18.05 -7.73
C ASN A 230 -8.62 -17.97 -6.43
N MET A 231 -8.19 -16.77 -6.02
CA MET A 231 -7.54 -16.57 -4.72
C MET A 231 -8.47 -16.94 -3.54
N LEU A 232 -9.74 -16.53 -3.58
CA LEU A 232 -10.71 -16.87 -2.53
C LEU A 232 -10.97 -18.38 -2.45
N GLU A 233 -10.99 -19.04 -3.59
CA GLU A 233 -11.13 -20.50 -3.70
C GLU A 233 -9.90 -21.22 -3.17
N ILE A 234 -8.70 -20.92 -3.67
CA ILE A 234 -7.45 -21.60 -3.26
C ILE A 234 -7.25 -21.48 -1.75
N LEU A 235 -7.48 -20.29 -1.17
CA LEU A 235 -7.27 -20.02 0.25
C LEU A 235 -8.46 -20.39 1.14
N HIS A 236 -9.61 -20.76 0.56
CA HIS A 236 -10.83 -21.10 1.30
C HIS A 236 -11.29 -19.97 2.24
N VAL A 237 -11.22 -18.72 1.77
CA VAL A 237 -11.55 -17.52 2.56
C VAL A 237 -12.84 -16.84 2.11
N HIS A 238 -13.43 -16.05 3.02
CA HIS A 238 -14.52 -15.13 2.67
C HIS A 238 -14.01 -13.97 1.81
N GLY A 239 -14.79 -13.58 0.80
CA GLY A 239 -14.52 -12.36 0.02
C GLY A 239 -14.50 -11.14 0.93
N GLN A 240 -13.50 -10.27 0.76
CA GLN A 240 -13.31 -9.10 1.61
C GLN A 240 -14.53 -8.17 1.52
N TYR A 241 -15.18 -7.92 2.66
CA TYR A 241 -16.25 -6.95 2.79
C TYR A 241 -15.69 -5.59 3.20
N LEU A 242 -15.84 -4.56 2.37
CA LEU A 242 -15.33 -3.21 2.64
C LEU A 242 -16.38 -2.33 3.30
N HIS A 243 -15.98 -1.62 4.36
CA HIS A 243 -16.79 -0.57 4.96
C HIS A 243 -17.03 0.57 3.96
N SER A 244 -18.18 1.25 4.05
CA SER A 244 -18.58 2.33 3.13
C SER A 244 -17.64 3.55 3.13
N SER A 245 -16.83 3.69 4.18
CA SER A 245 -15.81 4.74 4.30
C SER A 245 -14.43 4.34 3.77
N SER A 246 -14.28 3.14 3.21
CA SER A 246 -13.03 2.69 2.58
C SER A 246 -12.75 3.47 1.32
N ILE A 247 -11.47 3.73 1.07
CA ILE A 247 -11.00 4.08 -0.28
C ILE A 247 -11.02 2.82 -1.17
N PRO A 248 -11.22 2.96 -2.49
CA PRO A 248 -11.40 1.82 -3.39
C PRO A 248 -10.10 1.06 -3.73
N PHE A 249 -8.93 1.62 -3.44
CA PHE A 249 -7.62 1.07 -3.84
C PHE A 249 -6.67 1.12 -2.66
N SER A 250 -5.93 0.03 -2.44
CA SER A 250 -4.80 0.01 -1.50
C SER A 250 -3.51 0.53 -2.16
N TRP A 251 -3.39 0.39 -3.48
CA TRP A 251 -2.35 0.99 -4.30
C TRP A 251 -2.98 1.93 -5.33
N ASP A 252 -2.86 3.25 -5.12
CA ASP A 252 -3.64 4.27 -5.83
C ASP A 252 -2.76 5.24 -6.60
N SER A 253 -2.49 4.94 -7.87
CA SER A 253 -1.62 5.78 -8.70
C SER A 253 -2.20 7.13 -9.11
N SER A 254 -3.48 7.33 -8.85
CA SER A 254 -4.13 8.62 -9.06
C SER A 254 -3.79 9.61 -7.95
N PHE A 255 -3.53 9.13 -6.72
CA PHE A 255 -3.57 9.99 -5.53
C PHE A 255 -2.44 9.74 -4.51
N ASN A 256 -1.69 8.65 -4.61
CA ASN A 256 -0.50 8.40 -3.81
C ASN A 256 0.75 8.76 -4.63
N ALA A 257 1.47 9.81 -4.23
CA ALA A 257 2.63 10.33 -4.94
C ALA A 257 3.86 9.40 -4.95
N MET A 258 3.89 8.35 -4.12
CA MET A 258 4.97 7.36 -4.06
C MET A 258 4.80 6.21 -5.07
N THR A 259 3.63 6.10 -5.69
CA THR A 259 3.32 5.09 -6.72
C THR A 259 3.84 5.50 -8.11
N ASN A 260 3.78 4.56 -9.06
CA ASN A 260 4.15 4.81 -10.46
C ASN A 260 2.90 4.90 -11.35
N SER A 261 2.69 6.03 -12.01
CA SER A 261 1.53 6.29 -12.91
C SER A 261 1.43 5.42 -14.17
N ARG A 262 2.41 4.54 -14.39
CA ARG A 262 2.38 3.58 -15.51
C ARG A 262 1.36 2.47 -15.30
N HIS A 263 0.94 2.21 -14.05
CA HIS A 263 -0.05 1.19 -13.74
C HIS A 263 -1.36 1.82 -13.27
N ASN A 264 -2.47 1.14 -13.56
CA ASN A 264 -3.80 1.53 -13.10
C ASN A 264 -3.91 1.34 -11.57
N ASN A 265 -4.85 2.03 -10.92
CA ASN A 265 -5.10 1.83 -9.49
C ASN A 265 -5.54 0.38 -9.19
N GLN A 266 -5.06 -0.18 -8.09
CA GLN A 266 -5.26 -1.59 -7.71
C GLN A 266 -5.64 -1.72 -6.23
N LEU A 267 -6.45 -2.73 -5.93
CA LEU A 267 -6.65 -3.20 -4.55
C LEU A 267 -5.91 -4.53 -4.44
N LEU A 268 -4.79 -4.53 -3.73
CA LEU A 268 -3.81 -5.63 -3.65
C LEU A 268 -3.66 -6.18 -2.23
N ASP A 269 -4.02 -5.37 -1.23
CA ASP A 269 -3.83 -5.67 0.17
C ASP A 269 -5.14 -6.17 0.78
N TYR A 270 -5.04 -7.26 1.53
CA TYR A 270 -6.21 -7.92 2.10
C TYR A 270 -5.95 -8.36 3.53
N VAL A 271 -7.01 -8.39 4.31
CA VAL A 271 -7.14 -9.23 5.49
C VAL A 271 -8.35 -10.10 5.21
N PHE A 272 -8.18 -11.42 5.28
CA PHE A 272 -9.19 -12.42 5.01
C PHE A 272 -9.49 -13.23 6.26
N LEU A 273 -10.74 -13.69 6.35
CA LEU A 273 -11.21 -14.63 7.36
C LEU A 273 -11.44 -15.99 6.69
N HIS A 274 -10.89 -17.06 7.26
CA HIS A 274 -11.00 -18.41 6.70
C HIS A 274 -12.38 -19.03 6.97
N LYS A 275 -13.00 -19.63 5.94
CA LYS A 275 -14.40 -20.11 5.99
C LYS A 275 -14.65 -21.17 7.07
N ASN A 276 -13.75 -22.15 7.17
CA ASN A 276 -13.92 -23.27 8.14
C ASN A 276 -13.59 -22.90 9.59
N HIS A 277 -13.10 -21.68 9.83
CA HIS A 277 -12.69 -21.16 11.14
C HIS A 277 -13.49 -19.90 11.50
N THR A 278 -14.68 -19.75 10.93
CA THR A 278 -15.56 -18.61 11.14
C THR A 278 -16.76 -19.03 11.98
N PRO A 279 -16.95 -18.45 13.18
CA PRO A 279 -18.13 -18.69 13.99
C PRO A 279 -19.43 -18.27 13.28
N ILE A 280 -20.53 -18.93 13.64
CA ILE A 280 -21.88 -18.56 13.18
C ILE A 280 -22.19 -17.13 13.67
N ASN A 281 -22.88 -16.32 12.86
CA ASN A 281 -23.25 -14.93 13.15
C ASN A 281 -22.08 -13.94 13.30
N THR A 282 -20.91 -14.26 12.73
CA THR A 282 -19.76 -13.35 12.67
C THR A 282 -20.10 -12.04 11.96
N HIS A 283 -19.74 -10.92 12.59
CA HIS A 283 -19.73 -9.61 11.95
C HIS A 283 -18.29 -9.24 11.58
N TRP A 284 -17.99 -9.13 10.30
CA TRP A 284 -16.63 -8.87 9.83
C TRP A 284 -16.59 -7.87 8.68
N PHE A 285 -15.67 -6.91 8.75
CA PHE A 285 -15.45 -5.93 7.68
C PHE A 285 -14.03 -5.39 7.66
N ASN A 286 -13.65 -4.83 6.53
CA ASN A 286 -12.36 -4.22 6.28
C ASN A 286 -12.50 -2.71 5.98
N LEU A 287 -11.51 -1.93 6.36
CA LEU A 287 -11.40 -0.50 6.11
C LEU A 287 -10.04 -0.21 5.47
N ILE A 288 -10.06 0.32 4.25
CA ILE A 288 -8.85 0.87 3.62
C ILE A 288 -8.78 2.36 3.94
N THR A 289 -7.65 2.83 4.44
CA THR A 289 -7.50 4.21 4.88
C THR A 289 -6.24 4.89 4.36
N ASP A 290 -6.40 6.12 3.90
CA ASP A 290 -5.39 7.01 3.34
C ASP A 290 -4.62 7.76 4.43
N ARG A 291 -4.15 7.04 5.47
CA ARG A 291 -3.44 7.68 6.58
C ARG A 291 -2.06 8.18 6.14
N MET A 292 -1.83 9.46 6.35
CA MET A 292 -0.61 10.17 5.93
C MET A 292 0.30 10.49 7.13
N ALA A 293 1.54 10.87 6.81
CA ALA A 293 2.49 11.44 7.75
C ALA A 293 1.93 12.70 8.43
N SER A 294 2.30 12.91 9.69
CA SER A 294 1.87 14.09 10.46
C SER A 294 2.53 15.39 9.99
N LYS A 295 3.67 15.28 9.30
CA LYS A 295 4.43 16.37 8.71
C LYS A 295 4.86 15.98 7.31
N GLN A 296 4.97 16.98 6.45
CA GLN A 296 5.57 16.81 5.15
C GLN A 296 7.05 16.44 5.28
N TRP A 297 7.51 15.61 4.36
CA TRP A 297 8.90 15.24 4.21
C TRP A 297 9.32 15.37 2.74
N ARG A 298 10.61 15.19 2.47
CA ARG A 298 11.17 15.36 1.13
C ARG A 298 11.97 14.13 0.77
N LEU A 299 11.83 13.69 -0.47
CA LEU A 299 12.71 12.67 -1.03
C LEU A 299 14.08 13.32 -1.31
N LEU A 300 15.12 12.88 -0.60
CA LEU A 300 16.50 13.23 -0.88
C LEU A 300 17.04 12.23 -1.90
N GLY A 301 17.06 12.61 -3.18
CA GLY A 301 17.74 11.84 -4.23
C GLY A 301 19.15 12.41 -4.41
N GLU A 302 20.18 11.66 -4.04
CA GLU A 302 21.57 12.03 -4.30
C GLU A 302 22.00 11.71 -5.74
N ASN A 303 21.29 10.80 -6.43
CA ASN A 303 21.60 10.40 -7.81
C ASN A 303 20.65 11.01 -8.85
N HIS A 304 21.25 11.63 -9.86
CA HIS A 304 20.59 12.47 -10.88
C HIS A 304 19.74 11.70 -11.91
N SER A 305 19.73 10.37 -11.88
CA SER A 305 19.32 9.52 -13.01
C SER A 305 17.85 9.05 -12.99
N PHE A 306 17.16 9.09 -11.85
CA PHE A 306 15.77 8.61 -11.75
C PHE A 306 14.78 9.69 -11.28
N TYR A 307 15.23 10.66 -10.49
CA TYR A 307 14.51 11.87 -10.12
C TYR A 307 15.46 13.07 -10.21
N ASN A 308 15.47 13.77 -11.35
CA ASN A 308 16.31 14.97 -11.54
C ASN A 308 15.80 16.21 -10.75
N THR A 309 15.10 15.99 -9.64
CA THR A 309 14.39 17.03 -8.91
C THR A 309 14.63 16.83 -7.43
N ARG A 310 15.67 17.48 -6.91
CA ARG A 310 15.81 17.71 -5.46
C ARG A 310 14.45 18.21 -4.96
N ASN A 311 13.91 17.60 -3.91
CA ASN A 311 12.78 18.08 -3.11
C ASN A 311 11.35 17.89 -3.65
N ILE A 312 10.89 16.65 -3.87
CA ILE A 312 9.44 16.39 -3.95
C ILE A 312 8.85 16.44 -2.53
N PRO A 313 7.94 17.38 -2.20
CA PRO A 313 7.19 17.34 -0.96
C PRO A 313 6.24 16.14 -0.97
N LEU A 314 6.38 15.27 0.03
CA LEU A 314 5.56 14.08 0.21
C LEU A 314 4.89 14.12 1.59
N ILE A 315 3.73 13.47 1.69
CA ILE A 315 3.10 13.19 2.98
C ILE A 315 2.70 11.71 3.12
N GLU A 316 2.84 10.93 2.06
CA GLU A 316 2.65 9.50 2.05
C GLU A 316 3.76 8.82 2.85
N LEU A 317 3.42 7.71 3.51
CA LEU A 317 4.36 6.92 4.31
C LEU A 317 4.85 5.67 3.55
N SER A 318 4.06 5.25 2.56
CA SER A 318 4.28 4.13 1.65
C SER A 318 3.50 4.39 0.36
N ASP A 319 3.82 3.67 -0.72
CA ASP A 319 3.02 3.66 -1.95
C ASP A 319 1.75 2.79 -1.83
N HIS A 320 1.66 1.97 -0.79
CA HIS A 320 0.45 1.29 -0.35
C HIS A 320 -0.28 2.07 0.76
N TYR A 321 -1.57 1.79 0.91
CA TYR A 321 -2.41 2.22 2.03
C TYR A 321 -2.76 1.02 2.93
N PRO A 322 -2.80 1.21 4.26
CA PRO A 322 -3.11 0.13 5.19
C PRO A 322 -4.56 -0.34 5.05
N VAL A 323 -4.75 -1.65 5.28
CA VAL A 323 -6.06 -2.31 5.37
C VAL A 323 -6.28 -2.77 6.79
N ILE A 324 -7.39 -2.35 7.40
CA ILE A 324 -7.75 -2.66 8.79
C ILE A 324 -8.97 -3.56 8.80
N SER A 325 -8.88 -4.71 9.44
CA SER A 325 -9.98 -5.65 9.63
C SER A 325 -10.56 -5.52 11.03
N PHE A 326 -11.88 -5.60 11.11
CA PHE A 326 -12.67 -5.55 12.33
C PHE A 326 -13.51 -6.82 12.40
N PHE A 327 -13.31 -7.63 13.43
CA PHE A 327 -14.05 -8.86 13.70
C PHE A 327 -14.89 -8.67 14.97
N ASN A 328 -16.18 -8.97 14.89
CA ASN A 328 -17.24 -8.77 15.89
C ASN A 328 -17.33 -7.37 16.54
N LEU A 329 -16.60 -6.39 16.02
CA LEU A 329 -16.70 -5.01 16.43
C LEU A 329 -17.89 -4.34 15.76
N SER A 330 -18.76 -3.74 16.57
CA SER A 330 -19.84 -2.92 16.05
C SER A 330 -19.27 -1.79 15.18
N ARG A 331 -19.94 -1.47 14.07
CA ARG A 331 -19.51 -0.46 13.08
C ARG A 331 -19.27 0.94 13.69
N GLN A 332 -19.64 1.18 14.95
CA GLN A 332 -19.60 2.48 15.60
C GLN A 332 -18.27 2.86 16.27
N GLN A 333 -17.35 1.92 16.52
CA GLN A 333 -16.19 2.20 17.38
C GLN A 333 -14.93 2.70 16.68
N TRP A 334 -14.76 2.54 15.37
CA TRP A 334 -13.63 3.17 14.69
C TRP A 334 -13.95 4.60 14.28
N SER A 335 -12.99 5.51 14.50
CA SER A 335 -13.15 6.95 14.31
C SER A 335 -13.96 7.28 13.05
N ARG A 336 -15.00 8.12 13.19
CA ARG A 336 -15.81 8.75 12.12
C ARG A 336 -14.99 9.63 11.18
N ARG A 337 -13.74 9.28 10.90
CA ARG A 337 -12.87 9.95 9.95
C ARG A 337 -13.08 9.24 8.61
N PRO A 338 -13.85 9.82 7.68
CA PRO A 338 -13.97 9.23 6.36
C PRO A 338 -12.58 9.25 5.73
N SER A 339 -12.18 8.12 5.16
CA SER A 339 -10.99 8.02 4.33
C SER A 339 -11.33 8.51 2.92
N GLY A 340 -10.37 9.09 2.22
CA GLY A 340 -10.56 9.49 0.84
C GLY A 340 -11.33 10.79 0.64
N VAL A 341 -11.50 11.64 1.65
CA VAL A 341 -12.28 12.89 1.48
C VAL A 341 -11.56 13.84 0.51
N ILE A 342 -12.14 14.09 -0.65
CA ILE A 342 -11.62 15.02 -1.66
C ILE A 342 -12.29 16.39 -1.47
N THR A 343 -11.49 17.45 -1.52
CA THR A 343 -12.01 18.84 -1.45
C THR A 343 -12.07 19.43 -2.85
N TYR A 344 -13.29 19.76 -3.27
CA TYR A 344 -13.56 20.37 -4.56
C TYR A 344 -13.71 21.88 -4.41
N VAL A 345 -12.98 22.60 -5.23
CA VAL A 345 -12.90 24.06 -5.17
C VAL A 345 -13.08 24.65 -6.55
N LYS A 346 -13.60 25.87 -6.60
CA LYS A 346 -13.52 26.76 -7.73
C LYS A 346 -12.74 27.99 -7.31
N PHE A 347 -12.17 28.68 -8.28
CA PHE A 347 -11.55 29.98 -8.04
C PHE A 347 -12.28 31.03 -8.85
N MET A 348 -12.34 32.24 -8.28
CA MET A 348 -12.76 33.44 -8.98
C MET A 348 -11.73 34.53 -8.74
N THR A 349 -11.61 35.50 -9.64
CA THR A 349 -10.79 36.68 -9.39
C THR A 349 -11.39 37.49 -8.24
N ALA A 350 -10.55 38.00 -7.34
CA ALA A 350 -11.03 38.80 -6.21
C ALA A 350 -11.55 40.17 -6.66
N ASP A 351 -10.96 40.74 -7.72
CA ASP A 351 -11.26 42.10 -8.17
C ASP A 351 -12.46 42.17 -9.12
N THR A 352 -12.65 41.16 -9.99
CA THR A 352 -13.70 41.15 -11.01
C THR A 352 -14.78 40.08 -10.81
N ASN A 353 -14.62 39.18 -9.83
CA ASN A 353 -15.49 38.02 -9.61
C ASN A 353 -15.68 37.17 -10.88
N LEU A 354 -14.71 37.14 -11.78
CA LEU A 354 -14.73 36.30 -12.96
C LEU A 354 -14.24 34.90 -12.59
N PRO A 355 -14.92 33.85 -13.06
CA PRO A 355 -14.54 32.48 -12.75
C PRO A 355 -13.22 32.11 -13.42
N VAL A 356 -12.48 31.22 -12.80
CA VAL A 356 -11.29 30.61 -13.37
C VAL A 356 -11.69 29.37 -14.17
N ILE A 357 -11.25 29.28 -15.44
CA ILE A 357 -11.62 28.22 -16.38
C ILE A 357 -10.40 27.56 -17.03
N ILE A 358 -10.58 26.37 -17.60
CA ILE A 358 -9.58 25.69 -18.44
C ILE A 358 -10.07 25.67 -19.89
N VAL A 359 -9.24 26.15 -20.82
CA VAL A 359 -9.46 26.07 -22.27
C VAL A 359 -8.17 25.56 -22.91
N ASP A 360 -8.23 24.48 -23.69
CA ASP A 360 -7.07 23.88 -24.37
C ASP A 360 -5.87 23.56 -23.46
N ARG A 361 -6.14 23.13 -22.21
CA ARG A 361 -5.16 22.88 -21.14
C ARG A 361 -4.47 24.14 -20.61
N GLU A 362 -4.97 25.32 -20.94
CA GLU A 362 -4.51 26.59 -20.40
C GLU A 362 -5.51 27.14 -19.38
N LEU A 363 -4.98 27.75 -18.33
CA LEU A 363 -5.78 28.46 -17.35
C LEU A 363 -6.13 29.87 -17.84
N ARG A 364 -7.43 30.18 -17.84
CA ARG A 364 -7.95 31.47 -18.29
C ARG A 364 -8.94 32.05 -17.29
N ILE A 365 -9.17 33.35 -17.40
CA ILE A 365 -10.26 34.02 -16.70
C ILE A 365 -11.48 34.00 -17.62
N GLY A 366 -12.62 33.62 -17.07
CA GLY A 366 -13.89 33.62 -17.77
C GLY A 366 -14.27 35.02 -18.25
N THR A 367 -15.03 35.10 -19.33
CA THR A 367 -15.44 36.37 -19.93
C THR A 367 -16.70 36.95 -19.30
N SER A 368 -17.39 36.17 -18.46
CA SER A 368 -18.62 36.55 -17.77
C SER A 368 -18.69 35.93 -16.38
N ILE A 369 -19.27 36.68 -15.43
CA ILE A 369 -19.52 36.21 -14.06
C ILE A 369 -20.48 35.00 -14.01
N ASN A 370 -21.33 34.85 -15.03
CA ASN A 370 -22.30 33.75 -15.13
C ASN A 370 -21.70 32.48 -15.76
N GLN A 371 -20.45 32.55 -16.24
CA GLN A 371 -19.79 31.39 -16.81
C GLN A 371 -19.49 30.35 -15.71
N THR A 372 -19.67 29.07 -16.04
CA THR A 372 -19.35 28.00 -15.08
C THR A 372 -17.83 27.87 -14.94
N GLY A 373 -17.31 28.21 -13.75
CA GLY A 373 -15.89 28.01 -13.41
C GLY A 373 -15.50 26.53 -13.36
N THR A 374 -14.25 26.25 -13.71
CA THR A 374 -13.66 24.91 -13.63
C THR A 374 -13.64 24.42 -12.20
N LEU A 375 -14.04 23.17 -12.00
CA LEU A 375 -13.92 22.47 -10.74
C LEU A 375 -12.51 21.91 -10.60
N PHE A 376 -11.82 22.29 -9.53
CA PHE A 376 -10.49 21.78 -9.19
C PHE A 376 -10.58 20.88 -7.97
N ILE A 377 -9.77 19.83 -7.95
CA ILE A 377 -9.44 19.14 -6.72
C ILE A 377 -8.25 19.87 -6.11
N LEU A 378 -8.48 20.45 -4.94
CA LEU A 378 -7.42 21.07 -4.17
C LEU A 378 -6.69 19.97 -3.40
N THR A 379 -5.38 19.89 -3.59
CA THR A 379 -4.49 19.04 -2.79
C THR A 379 -3.51 19.93 -2.06
N ASN A 380 -3.16 19.59 -0.83
CA ASN A 380 -2.00 20.17 -0.17
C ASN A 380 -0.90 19.11 -0.16
N ASN A 381 0.33 19.54 -0.42
CA ASN A 381 1.51 18.69 -0.32
C ASN A 381 1.41 17.34 -1.07
N GLY A 382 0.74 17.30 -2.23
CA GLY A 382 0.75 16.13 -3.13
C GLY A 382 -0.46 15.20 -3.03
N THR A 383 -1.20 15.18 -1.91
CA THR A 383 -2.32 14.24 -1.75
C THR A 383 -3.68 14.94 -1.83
N PRO A 384 -4.58 14.52 -2.72
CA PRO A 384 -5.93 15.10 -2.86
C PRO A 384 -6.90 14.77 -1.71
N ARG A 385 -6.40 14.20 -0.60
CA ARG A 385 -7.25 13.66 0.46
C ARG A 385 -7.08 14.37 1.81
N ARG A 386 -8.21 14.92 2.26
CA ARG A 386 -8.61 15.56 3.52
C ARG A 386 -7.76 16.73 4.05
N HIS A 387 -8.24 17.95 3.77
CA HIS A 387 -7.82 19.20 4.41
C HIS A 387 -8.67 19.48 5.65
N ARG A 388 -8.05 19.54 6.84
CA ARG A 388 -8.72 20.14 8.02
C ARG A 388 -8.58 21.65 8.06
N CYS A 389 -7.47 22.17 7.51
CA CYS A 389 -7.06 23.56 7.62
C CYS A 389 -5.91 23.80 6.63
N LEU A 390 -6.23 24.27 5.42
CA LEU A 390 -5.19 24.75 4.50
C LEU A 390 -4.64 26.06 5.08
N ARG A 391 -3.33 26.22 5.18
CA ARG A 391 -2.71 27.44 5.73
C ARG A 391 -2.00 28.22 4.65
N SER A 392 -1.87 29.52 4.87
CA SER A 392 -0.97 30.36 4.07
C SER A 392 0.43 29.75 4.05
N GLU A 393 1.14 29.94 2.94
CA GLU A 393 2.49 29.46 2.65
C GLU A 393 2.62 27.94 2.43
N GLN A 394 1.52 27.18 2.42
CA GLN A 394 1.54 25.75 2.08
C GLN A 394 1.64 25.52 0.57
N HIS A 395 2.21 24.37 0.19
CA HIS A 395 2.27 23.95 -1.20
C HIS A 395 1.01 23.16 -1.54
N ILE A 396 0.46 23.42 -2.72
CA ILE A 396 -0.76 22.82 -3.22
C ILE A 396 -0.56 22.30 -4.64
N LEU A 397 -1.38 21.31 -5.00
CA LEU A 397 -1.62 20.91 -6.38
C LEU A 397 -3.08 21.24 -6.69
N LEU A 398 -3.33 21.85 -7.84
CA LEU A 398 -4.69 22.04 -8.36
C LEU A 398 -4.88 21.06 -9.51
N ILE A 399 -5.67 20.03 -9.26
CA ILE A 399 -5.97 18.99 -10.26
C ILE A 399 -7.28 19.36 -10.95
N ASP A 400 -7.39 19.19 -12.26
CA ASP A 400 -8.68 19.33 -12.97
C ASP A 400 -9.60 18.20 -12.53
N ALA A 401 -10.72 18.52 -11.88
CA ALA A 401 -11.65 17.49 -11.39
C ALA A 401 -12.29 16.67 -12.51
N ASN A 402 -12.37 17.22 -13.73
CA ASN A 402 -12.95 16.55 -14.90
C ASN A 402 -11.91 15.70 -15.66
N LYS A 403 -10.62 16.02 -15.52
CA LYS A 403 -9.50 15.31 -16.13
C LYS A 403 -8.35 15.20 -15.13
N PRO A 404 -8.47 14.31 -14.12
CA PRO A 404 -7.57 14.25 -12.95
C PRO A 404 -6.12 13.87 -13.29
N GLU A 405 -5.88 13.36 -14.50
CA GLU A 405 -4.55 13.17 -15.06
C GLU A 405 -3.85 14.49 -15.41
N PHE A 406 -4.55 15.62 -15.34
CA PHE A 406 -4.03 16.96 -15.55
C PHE A 406 -4.04 17.76 -14.24
N TYR A 407 -2.93 18.42 -13.96
CA TYR A 407 -2.81 19.37 -12.85
C TYR A 407 -2.14 20.67 -13.29
N LEU A 408 -2.47 21.75 -12.59
CA LEU A 408 -1.87 23.04 -12.81
C LEU A 408 -0.41 23.00 -12.37
N SER A 409 0.47 23.26 -13.33
CA SER A 409 1.88 23.44 -13.06
C SER A 409 2.22 24.91 -12.83
N ASN A 410 3.45 25.14 -12.38
CA ASN A 410 3.96 26.48 -12.14
C ASN A 410 4.22 27.31 -13.42
N GLU A 411 3.96 26.74 -14.60
CA GLU A 411 4.19 27.31 -15.94
C GLU A 411 2.87 27.66 -16.69
N LYS A 412 1.80 28.06 -15.98
CA LYS A 412 0.47 28.45 -16.53
C LYS A 412 -0.33 27.32 -17.19
N LEU A 413 0.33 26.25 -17.63
CA LEU A 413 -0.25 25.11 -18.35
C LEU A 413 -0.61 23.96 -17.39
N PHE A 414 -1.71 23.27 -17.73
CA PHE A 414 -2.00 21.94 -17.20
C PHE A 414 -1.12 20.90 -17.88
N ARG A 415 -0.24 20.22 -17.13
CA ARG A 415 0.63 19.15 -17.65
C ARG A 415 0.03 17.77 -17.36
N MET A 416 0.32 16.78 -18.21
CA MET A 416 -0.15 15.39 -18.07
C MET A 416 0.65 14.58 -17.04
N LYS A 417 -0.07 13.62 -16.43
CA LYS A 417 0.31 12.42 -15.66
C LYS A 417 1.28 12.64 -14.49
N PHE A 418 0.91 12.09 -13.33
CA PHE A 418 1.86 11.74 -12.27
C PHE A 418 3.07 11.02 -12.88
N GLY A 419 4.28 11.19 -12.36
CA GLY A 419 5.48 10.51 -12.91
C GLY A 419 6.62 11.40 -13.45
N LYS A 420 7.82 11.03 -13.00
CA LYS A 420 9.23 11.35 -13.30
C LYS A 420 9.76 12.73 -13.74
N GLU A 421 9.11 13.57 -14.54
CA GLU A 421 9.95 14.56 -15.28
C GLU A 421 9.89 16.04 -14.93
N HIS A 422 9.13 16.53 -13.95
CA HIS A 422 9.05 17.99 -13.76
C HIS A 422 9.11 18.42 -12.29
N ALA A 423 10.17 19.15 -11.94
CA ALA A 423 10.56 19.63 -10.59
C ALA A 423 9.62 20.66 -9.95
N ASN A 424 8.52 20.98 -10.61
CA ASN A 424 7.91 22.30 -10.56
C ASN A 424 6.37 22.21 -10.54
N ARG A 425 5.85 21.20 -9.83
CA ARG A 425 4.42 20.83 -9.86
C ARG A 425 3.56 21.58 -8.84
N TYR A 426 4.18 22.15 -7.82
CA TYR A 426 3.46 22.70 -6.68
C TYR A 426 3.41 24.22 -6.74
N LEU A 427 2.22 24.76 -6.47
CA LEU A 427 2.02 26.18 -6.22
C LEU A 427 2.00 26.40 -4.71
N LYS A 428 2.61 27.47 -4.25
CA LYS A 428 2.45 27.93 -2.87
C LYS A 428 1.22 28.82 -2.80
N ILE A 429 0.29 28.51 -1.91
CA ILE A 429 -0.90 29.33 -1.66
C ILE A 429 -0.58 30.34 -0.56
N ILE A 430 -0.82 31.63 -0.82
CA ILE A 430 -0.55 32.70 0.14
C ILE A 430 -1.85 33.44 0.39
N GLN A 431 -2.32 33.42 1.63
CA GLN A 431 -3.48 34.17 2.07
C GLN A 431 -3.08 35.64 2.30
N LEU A 432 -3.86 36.56 1.74
CA LEU A 432 -3.64 38.00 1.86
C LEU A 432 -4.50 38.63 2.96
N ASP A 433 -5.64 38.03 3.28
CA ASP A 433 -6.54 38.51 4.32
C ASP A 433 -6.22 37.86 5.68
N ASN A 434 -6.08 38.68 6.73
CA ASN A 434 -5.56 38.26 8.04
C ASN A 434 -6.66 37.68 8.97
N LEU A 435 -7.64 36.95 8.40
CA LEU A 435 -8.89 36.66 9.10
C LEU A 435 -8.89 35.33 9.86
N SER A 436 -7.98 34.39 9.56
CA SER A 436 -8.06 33.03 10.14
C SER A 436 -6.75 32.24 10.05
N ASN A 437 -6.55 31.31 11.00
CA ASN A 437 -5.46 30.34 10.96
C ASN A 437 -5.60 29.28 9.84
N CYS A 438 -6.74 29.24 9.16
CA CYS A 438 -7.05 28.35 8.05
C CYS A 438 -7.64 29.18 6.91
N ILE A 439 -7.18 28.98 5.68
CA ILE A 439 -7.82 29.49 4.47
C ILE A 439 -9.23 28.92 4.42
N GLN A 440 -10.22 29.80 4.31
CA GLN A 440 -11.64 29.48 4.26
C GLN A 440 -12.22 29.79 2.88
N THR A 441 -13.46 29.38 2.66
CA THR A 441 -14.27 29.89 1.55
C THR A 441 -14.27 31.42 1.60
N ASN A 442 -14.10 32.04 0.43
CA ASN A 442 -13.95 33.47 0.18
C ASN A 442 -12.65 34.11 0.66
N SER A 443 -11.71 33.37 1.26
CA SER A 443 -10.37 33.91 1.55
C SER A 443 -9.70 34.41 0.28
N THR A 444 -9.08 35.59 0.38
CA THR A 444 -8.32 36.22 -0.69
C THR A 444 -6.91 35.66 -0.70
N ILE A 445 -6.55 35.02 -1.81
CA ILE A 445 -5.28 34.30 -1.95
C ILE A 445 -4.53 34.72 -3.21
N ILE A 446 -3.23 34.44 -3.23
CA ILE A 446 -2.40 34.44 -4.44
C ILE A 446 -1.64 33.11 -4.54
N PHE A 447 -1.29 32.75 -5.77
CA PHE A 447 -0.44 31.60 -6.04
C PHE A 447 0.97 32.04 -6.39
N GLN A 448 1.94 31.47 -5.68
CA GLN A 448 3.37 31.67 -5.91
C GLN A 448 4.00 30.39 -6.45
N SER A 449 4.77 30.53 -7.51
CA SER A 449 5.67 29.54 -8.07
C SER A 449 7.11 29.84 -7.63
N ARG A 450 7.92 28.79 -7.42
CA ARG A 450 9.38 28.91 -7.28
C ARG A 450 10.03 28.32 -8.52
N LEU A 451 10.85 29.11 -9.20
CA LEU A 451 11.74 28.68 -10.29
C LEU A 451 13.19 28.86 -9.84
N SER A 452 14.14 28.30 -10.61
CA SER A 452 15.58 28.49 -10.37
C SER A 452 15.99 29.97 -10.33
N THR A 453 15.23 30.81 -11.04
CA THR A 453 15.47 32.25 -11.21
C THR A 453 14.77 33.13 -10.18
N GLY A 454 13.96 32.57 -9.26
CA GLY A 454 13.27 33.33 -8.21
C GLY A 454 11.83 32.92 -7.96
N TYR A 455 11.05 33.84 -7.37
CA TYR A 455 9.64 33.63 -7.02
C TYR A 455 8.71 34.35 -8.00
N TYR A 456 7.85 33.58 -8.66
CA TYR A 456 6.94 34.07 -9.67
C TYR A 456 5.50 33.98 -9.17
N TYR A 457 4.63 34.84 -9.66
CA TYR A 457 3.22 34.86 -9.25
C TYR A 457 2.30 34.80 -10.45
N VAL A 458 1.11 34.27 -10.24
CA VAL A 458 0.06 34.27 -11.26
C VAL A 458 -0.53 35.69 -11.39
N ASN A 459 -0.49 36.27 -12.58
CA ASN A 459 -1.07 37.55 -13.01
C ASN A 459 -2.14 37.27 -14.09
N SER A 460 -3.01 38.23 -14.39
CA SER A 460 -3.91 38.18 -15.53
C SER A 460 -3.75 39.39 -16.45
N GLN A 461 -2.80 39.33 -17.36
CA GLN A 461 -2.81 40.24 -18.50
C GLN A 461 -3.67 39.60 -19.60
N PHE A 462 -4.72 40.31 -20.03
CA PHE A 462 -5.58 39.96 -21.19
C PHE A 462 -6.45 38.70 -21.06
N SER A 463 -7.17 38.53 -19.95
CA SER A 463 -8.10 37.41 -19.72
C SER A 463 -7.46 36.01 -19.72
N GLN A 464 -6.12 35.95 -19.73
CA GLN A 464 -5.33 34.72 -19.61
C GLN A 464 -4.50 34.79 -18.33
N LEU A 465 -4.35 33.64 -17.64
CA LEU A 465 -3.52 33.59 -16.44
C LEU A 465 -2.06 33.37 -16.83
N CYS A 466 -1.22 34.30 -16.39
CA CYS A 466 0.17 34.43 -16.75
C CYS A 466 1.06 34.48 -15.50
N SER A 467 2.02 33.57 -15.33
CA SER A 467 3.19 33.84 -14.48
C SER A 467 3.90 35.12 -14.94
N CYS A 468 4.05 36.08 -14.02
CA CYS A 468 4.78 37.34 -14.20
C CYS A 468 5.88 37.47 -13.13
N THR A 469 6.73 38.49 -13.33
CA THR A 469 7.95 38.80 -12.56
C THR A 469 7.73 38.89 -11.04
N ASN A 470 8.84 39.00 -10.28
CA ASN A 470 8.89 38.99 -8.81
C ASN A 470 8.07 40.10 -8.08
N ASP A 471 7.30 40.93 -8.79
CA ASP A 471 6.53 42.04 -8.20
C ASP A 471 5.15 41.60 -7.69
N LYS A 472 5.01 41.54 -6.36
CA LYS A 472 3.74 41.22 -5.67
C LYS A 472 2.60 42.20 -6.01
N LYS A 473 2.87 43.42 -6.48
CA LYS A 473 1.84 44.43 -6.74
C LYS A 473 1.01 44.15 -8.00
N GLN A 474 1.55 43.40 -8.96
CA GLN A 474 0.87 43.06 -10.22
C GLN A 474 0.24 41.66 -10.19
N VAL A 475 0.03 41.09 -9.01
CA VAL A 475 -0.42 39.70 -8.85
C VAL A 475 -1.93 39.59 -8.91
N GLN A 476 -2.43 38.61 -9.67
CA GLN A 476 -3.85 38.29 -9.70
C GLN A 476 -4.26 37.71 -8.36
N ARG A 477 -5.25 38.35 -7.74
CA ARG A 477 -5.86 37.90 -6.49
C ARG A 477 -7.02 36.96 -6.82
N PHE A 478 -7.14 35.87 -6.08
CA PHE A 478 -8.22 34.90 -6.22
C PHE A 478 -9.02 34.79 -4.93
N ARG A 479 -10.30 34.43 -5.06
CA ARG A 479 -11.12 33.94 -3.96
C ARG A 479 -11.30 32.44 -4.11
N LEU A 480 -11.06 31.71 -3.03
CA LEU A 480 -11.34 30.29 -2.93
C LEU A 480 -12.85 30.08 -2.74
N ILE A 481 -13.49 29.33 -3.64
CA ILE A 481 -14.88 28.94 -3.50
C ILE A 481 -14.92 27.43 -3.25
N GLU A 482 -15.08 27.02 -2.00
CA GLU A 482 -15.28 25.60 -1.69
C GLU A 482 -16.68 25.17 -2.14
N VAL A 483 -16.74 24.18 -3.03
CA VAL A 483 -18.01 23.68 -3.58
C VAL A 483 -18.48 22.48 -2.78
N GLU A 484 -17.57 21.55 -2.44
CA GLU A 484 -17.97 20.29 -1.82
C GLU A 484 -16.80 19.52 -1.20
N ARG A 485 -17.08 18.77 -0.14
CA ARG A 485 -16.22 17.67 0.33
C ARG A 485 -16.94 16.35 0.07
N LYS A 486 -16.40 15.54 -0.83
CA LYS A 486 -16.97 14.22 -1.16
C LYS A 486 -16.07 13.11 -0.67
N ASN A 487 -16.65 11.97 -0.33
CA ASN A 487 -15.90 10.75 -0.11
C ASN A 487 -15.35 10.27 -1.45
N GLY A 488 -14.05 10.05 -1.57
CA GLY A 488 -13.38 9.72 -2.83
C GLY A 488 -13.82 8.40 -3.45
N SER A 489 -14.62 7.59 -2.74
CA SER A 489 -15.32 6.43 -3.29
C SER A 489 -16.38 6.79 -4.34
N THR A 490 -16.86 8.05 -4.39
CA THR A 490 -17.75 8.51 -5.47
C THR A 490 -17.01 8.82 -6.78
N TYR A 491 -15.67 8.73 -6.79
CA TYR A 491 -14.86 9.03 -7.97
C TYR A 491 -14.69 7.78 -8.86
N ARG A 492 -15.81 7.26 -9.39
CA ARG A 492 -15.89 6.40 -10.59
C ARG A 492 -17.35 6.20 -11.00
N THR A 493 -17.74 6.78 -12.14
CA THR A 493 -18.28 6.10 -13.34
C THR A 493 -18.72 7.15 -14.37
N THR A 494 -17.79 7.60 -15.21
CA THR A 494 -18.12 8.02 -16.58
C THR A 494 -17.00 7.54 -17.50
N SER A 495 -17.02 6.25 -17.82
CA SER A 495 -16.70 5.84 -19.19
C SER A 495 -17.96 6.04 -20.03
N PRO A 496 -17.86 6.42 -21.31
CA PRO A 496 -19.04 6.74 -22.12
C PRO A 496 -19.81 5.46 -22.47
N LYS A 497 -21.12 5.50 -22.20
CA LYS A 497 -22.18 4.57 -22.64
C LYS A 497 -22.17 3.17 -22.01
N GLU A 498 -23.11 2.96 -21.10
CA GLU A 498 -24.13 1.92 -21.26
C GLU A 498 -25.40 2.36 -20.53
N LEU A 499 -26.45 2.54 -21.32
CA LEU A 499 -27.81 2.79 -20.86
C LEU A 499 -28.41 1.39 -20.59
N GLY A 500 -28.82 1.10 -19.36
CA GLY A 500 -29.47 -0.17 -19.05
C GLY A 500 -29.64 -0.41 -17.56
N SER A 501 -30.70 0.14 -16.98
CA SER A 501 -31.17 -0.21 -15.64
C SER A 501 -31.60 -1.68 -15.55
N PRO A 502 -31.55 -2.32 -14.37
CA PRO A 502 -31.98 -3.70 -14.18
C PRO A 502 -33.50 -3.78 -13.93
N LEU A 503 -34.19 -4.70 -14.60
CA LEU A 503 -35.51 -5.17 -14.20
C LEU A 503 -35.42 -6.63 -13.79
N GLY A 504 -36.06 -6.94 -12.66
CA GLY A 504 -36.05 -8.24 -11.99
C GLY A 504 -36.80 -9.36 -12.71
N PRO A 505 -36.93 -10.55 -12.07
CA PRO A 505 -37.31 -11.78 -12.75
C PRO A 505 -38.84 -11.99 -12.73
N SER A 506 -39.43 -12.36 -13.87
CA SER A 506 -40.73 -13.04 -13.91
C SER A 506 -40.96 -13.81 -15.23
N ILE A 507 -40.86 -15.14 -15.14
CA ILE A 507 -41.78 -16.20 -15.61
C ILE A 507 -42.70 -15.88 -16.82
N PHE A 508 -42.57 -16.64 -17.93
CA PHE A 508 -43.58 -17.52 -18.60
C PHE A 508 -43.06 -17.99 -19.99
N GLY A 509 -43.38 -19.23 -20.38
CA GLY A 509 -42.88 -19.95 -21.58
C GLY A 509 -43.61 -19.65 -22.92
N PRO A 510 -43.71 -20.62 -23.87
CA PRO A 510 -42.76 -20.76 -24.98
C PRO A 510 -43.36 -20.64 -26.42
N GLU A 511 -42.47 -20.79 -27.42
CA GLU A 511 -42.67 -21.23 -28.83
C GLU A 511 -42.96 -20.18 -29.96
N PRO A 512 -42.75 -20.50 -31.27
CA PRO A 512 -41.44 -20.73 -31.92
C PRO A 512 -41.31 -20.11 -33.34
N GLY A 513 -40.14 -20.25 -33.98
CA GLY A 513 -40.05 -20.44 -35.45
C GLY A 513 -39.23 -19.43 -36.26
N ALA A 514 -38.23 -19.96 -36.97
CA ALA A 514 -37.85 -19.73 -38.38
C ALA A 514 -36.31 -19.72 -38.54
N GLY A 515 -35.81 -20.72 -39.29
CA GLY A 515 -34.38 -21.00 -39.47
C GLY A 515 -33.64 -20.07 -40.45
N PRO A 516 -32.32 -20.25 -40.61
CA PRO A 516 -31.53 -19.53 -41.59
C PRO A 516 -30.93 -20.44 -42.67
N GLU A 517 -30.74 -19.91 -43.88
CA GLU A 517 -29.78 -20.41 -44.87
C GLU A 517 -29.27 -19.26 -45.78
N PRO A 518 -28.10 -19.42 -46.46
CA PRO A 518 -26.99 -18.47 -46.36
C PRO A 518 -26.50 -17.91 -47.72
N VAL A 519 -25.69 -16.84 -47.73
CA VAL A 519 -24.77 -16.54 -48.86
C VAL A 519 -23.46 -15.84 -48.44
N LYS A 520 -22.36 -16.52 -48.78
CA LYS A 520 -20.97 -16.15 -49.17
C LYS A 520 -20.48 -14.69 -49.13
N ARG A 521 -19.21 -14.52 -48.74
CA ARG A 521 -18.25 -13.59 -49.40
C ARG A 521 -16.78 -14.03 -49.27
N GLU A 522 -16.04 -13.77 -50.34
CA GLU A 522 -14.73 -14.29 -50.73
C GLU A 522 -13.52 -13.61 -50.08
N LEU A 523 -12.39 -14.33 -50.14
CA LEU A 523 -11.02 -13.96 -49.81
C LEU A 523 -10.36 -13.07 -50.89
N LEU A 524 -9.52 -12.13 -50.47
CA LEU A 524 -8.39 -11.59 -51.25
C LEU A 524 -7.20 -11.27 -50.32
N ALA A 525 -6.01 -11.72 -50.73
CA ALA A 525 -4.70 -11.46 -50.11
C ALA A 525 -4.05 -10.18 -50.65
N PRO A 526 -2.91 -9.73 -50.07
CA PRO A 526 -1.81 -9.30 -50.92
C PRO A 526 -0.38 -9.68 -50.46
N THR A 527 0.36 -10.24 -51.42
CA THR A 527 1.73 -9.96 -51.91
C THR A 527 2.95 -9.71 -50.99
N SER A 528 3.99 -10.48 -51.30
CA SER A 528 5.41 -10.42 -50.94
C SER A 528 6.22 -9.37 -51.72
N ILE A 529 7.23 -8.77 -51.09
CA ILE A 529 8.40 -8.13 -51.75
C ILE A 529 9.68 -8.55 -51.01
N SER A 530 10.67 -8.97 -51.80
CA SER A 530 12.02 -9.38 -51.41
C SER A 530 12.99 -8.19 -51.28
N ARG A 531 14.00 -8.31 -50.42
CA ARG A 531 15.28 -7.58 -50.54
C ARG A 531 16.43 -8.38 -49.95
N THR A 532 17.50 -8.46 -50.73
CA THR A 532 18.73 -9.25 -50.57
C THR A 532 19.79 -8.55 -49.70
N THR A 533 20.41 -9.36 -48.83
CA THR A 533 21.84 -9.45 -48.42
C THR A 533 22.74 -8.22 -48.33
N THR A 534 23.39 -8.07 -47.17
CA THR A 534 24.87 -7.94 -47.04
C THR A 534 25.37 -8.55 -45.73
N ASP A 535 26.47 -9.28 -45.83
CA ASP A 535 27.24 -9.98 -44.80
C ASP A 535 27.86 -9.06 -43.73
N THR A 536 28.05 -9.60 -42.52
CA THR A 536 29.29 -9.49 -41.76
C THR A 536 29.35 -10.58 -40.70
N ALA A 537 30.24 -11.55 -40.89
CA ALA A 537 30.55 -12.62 -39.96
C ALA A 537 31.47 -12.12 -38.82
N SER A 538 31.31 -12.64 -37.60
CA SER A 538 32.45 -13.14 -36.80
C SER A 538 32.01 -13.88 -35.52
N LYS A 539 32.38 -15.18 -35.51
CA LYS A 539 32.83 -16.03 -34.40
C LYS A 539 31.86 -16.39 -33.27
N VAL A 540 31.26 -17.57 -33.46
CA VAL A 540 30.82 -18.52 -32.44
C VAL A 540 32.04 -19.18 -31.79
N VAL A 541 32.09 -19.22 -30.45
CA VAL A 541 32.86 -20.20 -29.68
C VAL A 541 31.86 -21.12 -29.01
N THR A 542 31.75 -22.33 -29.54
CA THR A 542 31.00 -23.45 -28.97
C THR A 542 31.84 -24.12 -27.89
N THR A 543 31.29 -24.27 -26.69
CA THR A 543 31.73 -25.30 -25.74
C THR A 543 30.54 -26.21 -25.46
N ASN A 544 30.67 -27.45 -25.94
CA ASN A 544 29.75 -28.55 -25.66
C ASN A 544 29.98 -29.04 -24.23
N VAL A 545 28.92 -29.17 -23.43
CA VAL A 545 28.89 -30.14 -22.34
C VAL A 545 27.59 -30.93 -22.46
N SER A 546 27.77 -32.24 -22.49
CA SER A 546 26.83 -33.30 -22.78
C SER A 546 25.76 -33.49 -21.69
N ILE A 547 24.55 -33.73 -22.16
CA ILE A 547 23.38 -34.18 -21.40
C ILE A 547 23.55 -35.66 -21.06
N ILE A 548 23.41 -36.01 -19.77
CA ILE A 548 23.14 -37.38 -19.33
C ILE A 548 21.72 -37.39 -18.77
N ASN A 549 20.84 -38.09 -19.47
CA ASN A 549 19.56 -38.55 -18.95
C ASN A 549 19.82 -39.71 -18.00
N ASP A 550 19.18 -39.73 -16.82
CA ASP A 550 18.82 -40.99 -16.22
C ASP A 550 17.48 -40.98 -15.45
N SER A 551 16.81 -42.11 -15.68
CA SER A 551 15.61 -42.78 -15.19
C SER A 551 14.72 -42.29 -14.04
N THR A 552 13.46 -42.67 -14.26
CA THR A 552 12.24 -42.65 -13.45
C THR A 552 12.26 -43.56 -12.21
N ALA A 553 11.72 -43.08 -11.07
CA ALA A 553 11.17 -43.88 -9.96
C ALA A 553 10.07 -43.09 -9.20
N PRO A 554 9.07 -43.75 -8.58
CA PRO A 554 7.80 -43.13 -8.18
C PRO A 554 7.86 -42.37 -6.84
N VAL A 555 7.12 -41.27 -6.75
CA VAL A 555 7.02 -40.40 -5.56
C VAL A 555 5.99 -40.96 -4.57
N ASN A 556 6.44 -41.20 -3.33
CA ASN A 556 5.63 -41.56 -2.16
C ASN A 556 5.16 -40.26 -1.44
N PRO A 557 3.87 -40.06 -1.07
CA PRO A 557 3.38 -38.75 -0.64
C PRO A 557 3.70 -38.31 0.81
N ASN A 558 4.50 -39.04 1.59
CA ASN A 558 4.59 -38.84 3.05
C ASN A 558 5.86 -38.16 3.60
N ASN A 559 6.63 -37.41 2.81
CA ASN A 559 7.78 -36.65 3.31
C ASN A 559 7.62 -35.13 3.11
N LEU A 560 6.84 -34.49 3.98
CA LEU A 560 6.95 -33.07 4.31
C LEU A 560 7.77 -32.97 5.61
N LEU A 561 9.09 -33.02 5.51
CA LEU A 561 9.99 -32.90 6.66
C LEU A 561 10.22 -31.42 7.00
N ALA A 562 9.72 -31.02 8.17
CA ALA A 562 10.28 -29.90 8.93
C ALA A 562 11.72 -30.26 9.31
N CYS A 563 12.69 -29.41 8.97
CA CYS A 563 14.09 -29.58 9.34
C CYS A 563 14.60 -28.27 9.95
N CYS A 564 14.83 -28.31 11.26
CA CYS A 564 16.02 -27.82 11.98
C CYS A 564 15.68 -27.63 13.47
N PHE A 565 15.98 -28.63 14.30
CA PHE A 565 16.31 -28.42 15.72
C PHE A 565 17.35 -29.45 16.13
N ASP A 566 18.58 -29.00 16.38
CA ASP A 566 19.49 -29.74 17.24
C ASP A 566 19.02 -29.55 18.69
N LYS A 567 18.84 -30.65 19.40
CA LYS A 567 18.43 -30.67 20.83
C LYS A 567 19.47 -29.95 21.70
N PRO A 568 19.05 -29.32 22.82
CA PRO A 568 19.99 -28.67 23.73
C PRO A 568 20.79 -29.73 24.50
N ARG A 569 22.13 -29.61 24.50
CA ARG A 569 22.96 -30.16 25.57
C ARG A 569 23.00 -29.12 26.70
N GLU A 570 22.49 -29.48 27.87
CA GLU A 570 22.96 -28.87 29.13
C GLU A 570 24.48 -29.03 29.18
N ILE A 571 25.24 -27.97 29.55
CA ILE A 571 26.37 -27.98 30.51
C ILE A 571 26.78 -26.52 30.80
N VAL A 572 26.60 -26.13 32.06
CA VAL A 572 27.50 -25.44 33.02
C VAL A 572 28.28 -24.17 32.59
N SER A 573 28.13 -23.16 33.43
CA SER A 573 28.91 -21.93 33.53
C SER A 573 30.43 -22.14 33.66
N SER A 574 31.23 -21.42 32.88
CA SER A 574 32.49 -20.83 33.36
C SER A 574 33.04 -19.76 32.42
N VAL A 575 33.37 -18.63 33.04
CA VAL A 575 34.13 -17.49 32.54
C VAL A 575 35.51 -17.92 32.04
N THR A 576 35.97 -17.40 30.89
CA THR A 576 37.31 -16.81 30.66
C THR A 576 37.48 -16.36 29.19
N THR A 577 37.83 -15.09 28.98
CA THR A 577 38.63 -14.55 27.86
C THR A 577 40.07 -14.33 28.35
N PRO A 578 41.08 -13.91 27.53
CA PRO A 578 41.12 -13.66 26.07
C PRO A 578 42.38 -14.27 25.37
N VAL A 579 42.57 -14.03 24.06
CA VAL A 579 43.81 -13.47 23.43
C VAL A 579 43.72 -13.47 21.87
N LYS A 580 44.07 -12.32 21.28
CA LYS A 580 44.75 -11.95 19.99
C LYS A 580 44.97 -13.02 18.91
N GLU A 581 45.12 -12.76 17.61
CA GLU A 581 45.29 -11.62 16.68
C GLU A 581 45.29 -12.27 15.28
N LEU A 582 44.74 -11.64 14.23
CA LEU A 582 45.39 -11.51 12.92
C LEU A 582 44.60 -10.55 12.00
N ASN A 583 45.05 -9.30 12.05
CA ASN A 583 45.17 -8.30 10.98
C ASN A 583 45.73 -8.91 9.65
N ASP A 584 45.59 -8.41 8.42
CA ASP A 584 45.38 -7.06 7.88
C ASP A 584 44.90 -7.13 6.40
N TYR A 585 44.40 -5.97 5.92
CA TYR A 585 44.54 -5.34 4.59
C TYR A 585 43.24 -5.01 3.83
N MET A 586 42.74 -3.78 4.02
CA MET A 586 42.86 -2.65 3.05
C MET A 586 42.00 -1.46 3.51
N GLU A 587 42.68 -0.45 4.06
CA GLU A 587 42.20 0.92 4.32
C GLU A 587 42.11 1.78 3.04
N LEU A 588 41.55 3.00 3.23
CA LEU A 588 41.65 4.26 2.44
C LEU A 588 40.32 4.62 1.73
N ILE A 589 39.64 5.77 1.95
CA ILE A 589 39.94 7.06 2.60
C ILE A 589 38.61 7.70 3.06
N VAL A 590 38.59 8.26 4.28
CA VAL A 590 37.62 9.28 4.75
C VAL A 590 38.39 10.59 4.91
N PRO A 591 37.86 11.75 4.50
CA PRO A 591 38.26 13.02 5.07
C PRO A 591 37.21 13.49 6.09
N ASP A 592 37.63 13.52 7.36
CA ASP A 592 37.07 14.40 8.38
C ASP A 592 37.48 15.84 8.07
N GLU A 593 36.57 16.79 8.30
CA GLU A 593 36.89 18.04 8.99
C GLU A 593 35.59 18.69 9.49
N GLU A 594 35.36 18.53 10.80
CA GLU A 594 34.55 19.44 11.60
C GLU A 594 35.34 20.75 11.81
N SER A 595 34.67 21.89 11.64
CA SER A 595 34.94 23.05 12.49
C SER A 595 33.62 23.76 12.76
N ASP A 596 33.34 23.91 14.05
CA ASP A 596 32.28 24.72 14.62
C ASP A 596 32.35 26.16 14.12
N ASP A 597 31.21 26.76 13.80
CA ASP A 597 30.87 28.05 14.39
C ASP A 597 29.38 28.36 14.30
N ILE A 598 28.83 28.60 15.48
CA ILE A 598 27.48 29.10 15.78
C ILE A 598 27.42 30.58 15.40
N LEU A 599 26.39 31.03 14.67
CA LEU A 599 25.84 32.38 14.81
C LEU A 599 24.43 32.51 14.19
N LEU A 600 23.46 32.63 15.10
CA LEU A 600 22.21 33.41 15.04
C LEU A 600 21.82 34.01 13.67
N PHE A 601 20.74 33.48 13.06
CA PHE A 601 19.44 34.16 12.83
C PHE A 601 18.43 33.23 12.12
#